data_AF-A0A2V7SK87-F1
#
_entry.id   AF-A0A2V7SK87-F1
#
_cell.length_a   1.000
_cell.length_b   1.000
_cell.length_c   1.000
_cell.angle_alpha   90.00
_cell.angle_beta   90.00
_cell.angle_gamma   90.00
#
_symmetry.space_group_name_H-M   'P 1'
#
loop_
_entity.id
_entity.type
_entity.pdbx_description
1 polymer ?
#
loop_
_entity_poly.entity_id
_entity_poly.type
_entity_poly.pdbx_seq_one_letter_code
_entity_poly.pdbx_strand_id
1 'polypeptide(L)'
;MSDPLMPHLTPDEVELWAQGLLPATRDAHVAQCVECRTIAERERKLIRELAQLTRFAPEFGFVERVMAKVKIPARSGPHFRPHTDA
;
A
#
# COMPACT_ATOMS: atom_id res chain seq x y z
N MET A 1 16.11 28.24 1.25
CA MET A 1 16.75 28.33 -0.08
C MET A 1 16.88 26.89 -0.57
N SER A 2 16.14 26.50 -1.60
CA SER A 2 16.21 25.14 -2.15
C SER A 2 17.61 24.90 -2.72
N ASP A 3 18.23 23.76 -2.42
CA ASP A 3 19.44 23.32 -3.11
C ASP A 3 19.05 22.97 -4.56
N PRO A 4 19.57 23.69 -5.58
CA PRO A 4 19.19 23.48 -6.97
C PRO A 4 19.57 22.09 -7.52
N LEU A 5 20.39 21.32 -6.80
CA LEU A 5 20.75 19.94 -7.18
C LEU A 5 19.76 18.89 -6.67
N MET A 6 18.89 19.22 -5.70
CA MET A 6 17.94 18.26 -5.14
C MET A 6 16.51 18.61 -5.55
N PRO A 7 15.88 17.81 -6.44
CA PRO A 7 14.50 18.07 -6.86
C PRO A 7 13.53 17.96 -5.68
N HIS A 8 12.39 18.66 -5.76
CA HIS A 8 11.29 18.52 -4.80
C HIS A 8 10.79 17.07 -4.72
N LEU A 9 10.05 16.76 -3.65
CA LEU A 9 9.46 15.42 -3.47
C LEU A 9 8.46 15.12 -4.59
N THR A 10 8.53 13.90 -5.12
CA THR A 10 7.47 13.34 -5.96
C THR A 10 6.26 12.96 -5.11
N PRO A 11 5.07 12.75 -5.70
CA PRO A 11 3.89 12.32 -4.94
C PRO A 11 4.12 11.05 -4.12
N ASP A 12 4.79 10.05 -4.69
CA ASP A 12 5.11 8.80 -3.99
C ASP A 12 6.02 9.04 -2.78
N GLU A 13 6.99 9.95 -2.90
CA GLU A 13 7.87 10.31 -1.78
C GLU A 13 7.12 11.09 -0.69
N VAL A 14 6.16 11.94 -1.06
CA VAL A 14 5.27 12.61 -0.09
C VAL A 14 4.46 11.57 0.69
N GLU A 15 3.95 10.55 0.01
CA GLU A 15 3.21 9.46 0.66
C GLU A 15 4.12 8.64 1.60
N LEU A 16 5.32 8.27 1.15
CA LEU A 16 6.32 7.60 1.99
C LEU A 16 6.68 8.42 3.22
N TRP A 17 6.79 9.75 3.09
CA TRP A 17 7.03 10.63 4.23
C TRP A 17 5.87 10.60 5.22
N ALA A 18 4.64 10.68 4.72
CA ALA A 18 3.44 10.68 5.55
C ALA A 18 3.27 9.36 6.33
N GLN A 19 3.80 8.26 5.80
CA GLN A 19 3.86 6.93 6.45
C GLN A 19 5.10 6.72 7.34
N GLY A 20 6.05 7.66 7.36
CA GLY A 20 7.30 7.54 8.13
C GLY A 20 8.34 6.61 7.50
N LEU A 21 8.26 6.38 6.19
CA LEU A 21 9.08 5.45 5.42
C LEU A 21 10.07 6.15 4.46
N LEU A 22 10.10 7.48 4.44
CA LEU A 22 10.98 8.23 3.55
C LEU A 22 12.47 8.07 3.96
N PRO A 23 13.40 7.87 3.02
CA PRO A 23 14.83 7.87 3.31
C PRO A 23 15.31 9.17 3.95
N ALA A 24 16.24 9.06 4.92
CA ALA A 24 16.71 10.20 5.72
C ALA A 24 17.29 11.37 4.91
N THR A 25 17.93 11.09 3.76
CA THR A 25 18.46 12.13 2.85
C THR A 25 17.36 13.01 2.27
N ARG A 26 16.19 12.44 1.96
CA ARG A 26 15.02 13.16 1.47
C ARG A 26 14.23 13.80 2.60
N ASP A 27 14.20 13.18 3.78
CA ASP A 27 13.57 13.78 4.97
C ASP A 27 14.27 15.09 5.40
N ALA A 28 15.60 15.13 5.32
CA ALA A 28 16.38 16.35 5.55
C ALA A 28 15.96 17.50 4.61
N HIS A 29 15.58 17.21 3.37
CA HIS A 29 15.06 18.22 2.45
C HIS A 29 13.70 18.79 2.90
N VAL A 30 12.79 17.94 3.39
CA VAL A 30 11.48 18.39 3.92
C VAL A 30 11.67 19.37 5.08
N ALA A 31 12.68 19.15 5.93
CA ALA A 31 13.02 20.06 7.02
C ALA A 31 13.53 21.44 6.55
N GLN A 32 14.00 21.57 5.30
CA GLN A 32 14.61 22.79 4.75
C GLN A 32 13.74 23.48 3.68
N CYS A 33 12.82 22.75 3.05
CA CYS A 33 11.93 23.24 2.01
C CYS A 33 10.51 23.47 2.52
N VAL A 34 10.04 24.72 2.53
CA VAL A 34 8.68 25.07 3.00
C VAL A 34 7.59 24.47 2.10
N GLU A 35 7.83 24.40 0.80
CA GLU A 35 6.88 23.85 -0.18
C GLU A 35 6.65 22.36 0.05
N CYS A 36 7.72 21.55 0.07
CA CYS A 36 7.62 20.13 0.35
C CYS A 36 7.04 19.85 1.73
N ARG A 37 7.40 20.63 2.76
CA ARG A 37 6.82 20.50 4.10
C ARG A 37 5.31 20.73 4.11
N THR A 38 4.85 21.78 3.43
CA THR A 38 3.41 22.11 3.34
C THR A 38 2.62 20.98 2.69
N ILE A 39 3.14 20.44 1.58
CA ILE A 39 2.51 19.32 0.86
C ILE A 39 2.50 18.06 1.75
N ALA A 40 3.63 17.72 2.35
CA ALA A 40 3.78 16.52 3.16
C ALA A 40 2.95 16.56 4.45
N GLU A 41 2.86 17.72 5.11
CA GLU A 41 1.99 17.90 6.28
C GLU A 41 0.50 17.75 5.95
N ARG A 42 0.07 18.26 4.78
CA ARG A 42 -1.30 18.06 4.27
C ARG A 42 -1.60 16.59 4.06
N GLU A 43 -0.69 15.85 3.43
CA GLU A 43 -0.86 14.42 3.17
C GLU A 43 -0.92 13.62 4.47
N ARG A 44 0.01 13.87 5.39
CA ARG A 44 0.04 13.22 6.71
C ARG A 44 -1.20 13.52 7.55
N LYS A 45 -1.82 14.69 7.39
CA LYS A 45 -3.10 15.01 8.03
C LYS A 45 -4.21 14.12 7.45
N LEU A 46 -4.31 14.04 6.12
CA LEU A 46 -5.31 13.22 5.44
C LEU A 46 -5.22 11.74 5.84
N ILE A 47 -4.01 11.15 5.82
CA ILE A 47 -3.80 9.76 6.22
C ILE A 47 -4.26 9.52 7.67
N ARG A 48 -3.98 10.48 8.57
CA ARG A 48 -4.41 10.38 9.98
C ARG A 48 -5.92 10.47 10.15
N GLU A 49 -6.61 11.28 9.35
CA GLU A 49 -8.07 11.36 9.36
C GLU A 49 -8.69 10.07 8.82
N LEU A 50 -8.14 9.51 7.74
CA LEU A 50 -8.57 8.22 7.19
C LEU A 50 -8.35 7.07 8.17
N ALA A 51 -7.25 7.08 8.91
CA ALA A 51 -6.95 6.05 9.92
C ALA A 51 -7.92 6.05 11.11
N GLN A 52 -8.63 7.16 11.35
CA GLN A 52 -9.64 7.28 12.41
C GLN A 52 -11.03 6.78 11.98
N LEU A 53 -11.23 6.50 10.70
CA LEU A 53 -12.51 6.01 10.22
C LEU A 53 -12.83 4.65 10.86
N THR A 54 -14.10 4.48 11.25
CA THR A 54 -14.61 3.22 11.79
C THR A 54 -14.32 2.10 10.80
N ARG A 55 -13.61 1.08 11.27
CA ARG A 55 -13.44 -0.16 10.50
C ARG A 55 -14.74 -0.94 10.59
N PHE A 56 -15.41 -1.10 9.46
CA PHE A 56 -16.57 -1.97 9.36
C PHE A 56 -16.10 -3.41 9.21
N ALA A 57 -16.51 -4.27 10.14
CA ALA A 57 -16.36 -5.71 10.01
C ALA A 57 -17.67 -6.29 9.45
N PRO A 58 -17.61 -7.30 8.57
CA PRO A 58 -18.81 -8.02 8.17
C PRO A 58 -19.50 -8.68 9.36
N GLU A 59 -20.80 -8.88 9.25
CA GLU A 59 -21.56 -9.62 10.26
C GLU A 59 -21.06 -11.06 10.43
N PHE A 60 -21.33 -11.64 11.59
CA PHE A 60 -21.09 -13.05 11.86
C PHE A 60 -21.68 -13.94 10.74
N GLY A 61 -20.93 -14.98 10.35
CA GLY A 61 -21.33 -15.89 9.28
C GLY A 61 -21.04 -15.38 7.86
N PHE A 62 -20.45 -14.19 7.68
CA PHE A 62 -20.18 -13.63 6.35
C PHE A 62 -19.27 -14.53 5.50
N VAL A 63 -18.19 -15.04 6.09
CA VAL A 63 -17.22 -15.90 5.39
C VAL A 63 -17.91 -17.16 4.88
N GLU A 64 -18.72 -17.80 5.72
CA GLU A 64 -19.46 -19.01 5.41
C GLU A 64 -20.46 -18.77 4.26
N ARG A 65 -21.21 -17.65 4.31
CA ARG A 65 -22.15 -17.27 3.26
C ARG A 65 -21.46 -16.98 1.93
N VAL A 66 -20.28 -16.36 1.96
CA VAL A 66 -19.46 -16.12 0.76
C VAL A 66 -18.94 -17.43 0.20
N MET A 67 -18.27 -18.23 1.02
CA MET A 67 -17.63 -19.47 0.59
C MET A 67 -18.63 -20.52 0.09
N ALA A 68 -19.86 -20.54 0.60
CA ALA A 68 -20.94 -21.37 0.07
C ALA A 68 -21.28 -21.07 -1.40
N LYS A 69 -20.98 -19.87 -1.89
CA LYS A 69 -21.25 -19.44 -3.28
C LYS A 69 -20.03 -19.48 -4.19
N VAL A 70 -18.83 -19.54 -3.63
CA VAL A 70 -17.60 -19.59 -4.42
C VAL A 70 -17.44 -20.98 -5.03
N LYS A 71 -17.51 -21.06 -6.36
CA LYS A 71 -17.16 -22.28 -7.10
C LYS A 71 -15.63 -22.36 -7.18
N ILE A 72 -15.03 -23.20 -6.34
CA ILE A 72 -13.60 -23.50 -6.43
C ILE A 72 -13.44 -24.62 -7.46
N PRO A 73 -12.76 -24.39 -8.59
CA PRO A 73 -12.43 -25.48 -9.51
C PRO A 73 -11.61 -26.52 -8.76
N ALA A 74 -12.02 -27.79 -8.83
CA ALA A 74 -11.21 -28.87 -8.30
C ALA A 74 -9.82 -28.80 -8.95
N ARG A 75 -8.75 -28.91 -8.14
CA ARG A 75 -7.40 -29.06 -8.67
C ARG A 75 -7.44 -30.21 -9.68
N SER A 76 -7.08 -29.94 -10.93
CA SER A 76 -6.85 -30.98 -11.93
C SER A 76 -5.90 -32.00 -11.31
N GLY A 77 -6.36 -33.24 -11.15
CA GLY A 77 -5.57 -34.32 -10.56
C GLY A 77 -4.25 -34.56 -11.32
N PRO A 78 -3.31 -35.29 -10.74
CA PRO A 78 -1.98 -35.46 -11.33
C PRO A 78 -2.11 -36.07 -12.72
N HIS A 79 -1.56 -35.39 -13.72
CA HIS A 79 -1.29 -35.96 -15.04
C HIS A 79 -0.23 -37.06 -14.92
N PHE A 80 -0.59 -38.23 -14.39
CA PHE A 80 0.21 -39.43 -14.58
C PHE A 80 0.01 -39.90 -16.02
N ARG A 81 0.89 -39.48 -16.93
CA ARG A 81 1.13 -40.23 -18.17
C ARG A 81 2.03 -41.41 -17.80
N PRO A 82 1.60 -42.67 -17.97
CA PRO A 82 2.56 -43.77 -18.03
C PRO A 82 3.42 -43.55 -19.28
N HIS A 83 4.72 -43.47 -19.10
CA HIS A 83 5.67 -43.56 -20.20
C HIS A 83 5.69 -45.03 -20.64
N THR A 84 4.98 -45.35 -21.72
CA THR A 84 5.26 -46.56 -22.49
C THR A 84 6.53 -46.31 -23.30
N ASP A 85 7.64 -46.83 -22.81
CA ASP A 85 8.82 -47.13 -23.61
C ASP A 85 8.54 -48.39 -24.44
N ALA A 86 8.69 -48.27 -25.76
CA ALA A 86 8.84 -49.36 -26.71
C ALA A 86 9.83 -48.91 -27.79
#